data_AF-A0A1R3J5J4-F1
#
_entry.id   AF-A0A1R3J5J4-F1
#
_cell.length_a   1.000
_cell.length_b   1.000
_cell.length_c   1.000
_cell.angle_alpha   90.00
_cell.angle_beta   90.00
_cell.angle_gamma   90.00
#
_symmetry.space_group_name_H-M   'P 1'
#
loop_
_entity.id
_entity.type
_entity.pdbx_description
1 polymer ?
#
loop_
_entity_poly.entity_id
_entity_poly.type
_entity_poly.pdbx_seq_one_letter_code
_entity_poly.pdbx_strand_id
1 'polypeptide(L)'
;STMNSGVCVRGSDSSSDFYGQLQDVVQLEYLGGGERKVVVLFYCLWYDPINGMNVHSTYKIVDVHQNRLYKKFDPFVLAQQAIQVYYSKYPSLEKDKIDWMAVCETKSRR
;
A
#
# COMPACT_ATOMS: atom_id res chain seq x y z
N SER A 1 13.89 -7.11 9.94
CA SER A 1 12.68 -7.77 9.41
C SER A 1 12.13 -6.88 8.31
N THR A 2 11.99 -7.39 7.08
CA THR A 2 11.37 -6.70 5.96
C THR A 2 9.91 -7.14 5.84
N MET A 3 9.01 -6.21 5.55
CA MET A 3 7.58 -6.50 5.41
C MET A 3 7.27 -6.82 3.94
N ASN A 4 6.93 -8.07 3.65
CA ASN A 4 6.67 -8.57 2.29
C ASN A 4 5.18 -8.49 1.88
N SER A 5 4.34 -7.92 2.73
CA SER A 5 2.90 -7.72 2.54
C SER A 5 2.55 -6.29 2.09
N GLY A 6 3.53 -5.49 1.66
CA GLY A 6 3.28 -4.12 1.24
C GLY A 6 2.50 -4.03 -0.06
N VAL A 7 1.51 -3.15 -0.09
CA VAL A 7 0.64 -2.87 -1.24
C VAL A 7 0.62 -1.37 -1.52
N CYS A 8 0.67 -1.01 -2.80
CA CYS A 8 0.44 0.34 -3.30
C CYS A 8 -0.73 0.34 -4.30
N VAL A 9 -1.54 1.39 -4.26
CA VAL A 9 -2.57 1.69 -5.27
C VAL A 9 -2.30 3.08 -5.80
N ARG A 10 -2.15 3.19 -7.12
CA ARG A 10 -1.92 4.46 -7.80
C ARG A 10 -3.14 5.36 -7.64
N GLY A 11 -2.92 6.59 -7.19
CA GLY A 11 -3.95 7.62 -7.25
C GLY A 11 -4.28 7.98 -8.70
N SER A 12 -5.47 8.54 -8.93
CA SER A 12 -5.75 9.27 -10.17
C SER A 12 -4.95 10.58 -10.22
N ASP A 13 -4.93 11.27 -11.37
CA ASP A 13 -4.13 12.48 -11.64
C ASP A 13 -4.24 13.60 -10.59
N SER A 14 -5.31 13.62 -9.78
CA SER A 14 -5.56 14.60 -8.71
C SER A 14 -5.39 14.06 -7.29
N SER A 15 -5.03 12.79 -7.11
CA SER A 15 -4.94 12.12 -5.81
C SER A 15 -3.57 11.47 -5.60
N SER A 16 -3.12 11.45 -4.35
CA SER A 16 -1.88 10.78 -3.98
C SER A 16 -2.05 9.26 -4.00
N ASP A 17 -0.95 8.55 -4.27
CA ASP A 17 -0.89 7.10 -4.15
C ASP A 17 -1.18 6.65 -2.72
N PHE A 18 -1.82 5.50 -2.58
CA PHE A 18 -2.13 4.88 -1.30
C PHE A 18 -1.16 3.73 -1.03
N TYR A 19 -0.62 3.68 0.18
CA TYR A 19 0.31 2.65 0.62
C TYR A 19 -0.23 1.96 1.86
N GLY A 20 -0.13 0.64 1.91
CA GLY A 20 -0.71 -0.13 3.00
C GLY A 20 -0.14 -1.54 3.11
N GLN A 21 -0.70 -2.28 4.05
CA GLN A 21 -0.33 -3.67 4.31
C GLN A 21 -1.50 -4.58 3.96
N LEU A 22 -1.25 -5.56 3.10
CA LEU A 22 -2.15 -6.67 2.87
C LEU A 22 -2.36 -7.42 4.19
N GLN A 23 -3.62 -7.55 4.59
CA GLN A 23 -4.04 -8.31 5.75
C GLN A 23 -4.70 -9.62 5.34
N ASP A 24 -5.51 -9.61 4.29
CA ASP A 24 -6.21 -10.81 3.81
C ASP A 24 -6.50 -10.75 2.30
N VAL A 25 -6.72 -11.93 1.71
CA VAL A 25 -7.10 -12.10 0.29
C VAL A 25 -8.47 -12.74 0.22
N VAL A 26 -9.44 -11.98 -0.25
CA VAL A 26 -10.85 -12.38 -0.31
C VAL A 26 -11.23 -12.71 -1.74
N GLN A 27 -11.64 -13.95 -2.01
CA GLN A 27 -12.21 -14.34 -3.29
C GLN A 27 -13.74 -14.24 -3.23
N LEU A 28 -14.32 -13.45 -4.15
CA LEU A 28 -15.75 -13.31 -4.32
C LEU A 28 -16.19 -13.99 -5.61
N GLU A 29 -17.33 -14.66 -5.53
CA GLU A 29 -17.99 -15.27 -6.67
C GLU A 29 -19.43 -14.78 -6.76
N TYR A 30 -19.85 -14.41 -7.96
CA TYR A 30 -21.20 -13.91 -8.21
C TYR A 30 -21.67 -14.24 -9.62
N LEU A 31 -22.99 -14.16 -9.84
CA LEU A 31 -23.58 -14.29 -11.17
C LEU A 31 -23.73 -12.88 -11.77
N GLY A 32 -23.00 -12.61 -12.86
CA GLY A 32 -23.05 -11.35 -13.58
C GLY A 32 -23.37 -11.58 -15.06
N GLY A 33 -24.47 -11.01 -15.54
CA GLY A 33 -24.89 -11.18 -16.95
C GLY A 33 -25.27 -12.62 -17.32
N GLY A 34 -25.70 -13.43 -16.35
CA GLY A 34 -26.03 -14.86 -16.56
C GLY A 34 -24.82 -15.81 -16.46
N GLU A 35 -23.61 -15.29 -16.25
CA GLU A 35 -22.39 -16.08 -16.12
C GLU A 35 -21.78 -15.98 -14.72
N ARG A 36 -21.09 -17.04 -14.29
CA ARG A 36 -20.28 -17.05 -13.06
C ARG A 36 -19.05 -16.16 -13.26
N LYS A 37 -18.88 -15.17 -12.38
CA LYS A 37 -17.72 -14.27 -12.32
C LYS A 37 -17.00 -14.47 -10.99
N VAL A 38 -15.67 -14.38 -11.03
CA VAL A 38 -14.80 -14.46 -9.85
C VAL A 38 -13.96 -13.20 -9.79
N VAL A 39 -13.91 -12.56 -8.62
CA VAL A 39 -13.11 -11.37 -8.35
C VAL A 39 -12.28 -11.62 -7.09
N VAL A 40 -11.03 -11.18 -7.11
CA VAL A 40 -10.14 -11.23 -5.94
C VAL A 40 -9.97 -9.81 -5.40
N LEU A 41 -10.30 -9.64 -4.12
CA LEU A 41 -10.10 -8.42 -3.36
C LEU A 41 -8.97 -8.61 -2.36
N PHE A 42 -8.19 -7.56 -2.15
CA PHE A 42 -7.25 -7.45 -1.05
C PHE A 42 -7.87 -6.61 0.05
N TYR A 43 -7.86 -7.16 1.26
CA TYR A 43 -8.17 -6.43 2.48
C TYR A 43 -6.86 -5.84 3.02
N CYS A 44 -6.80 -4.51 3.09
CA CYS A 44 -5.60 -3.75 3.36
C CYS A 44 -5.80 -2.80 4.55
N LEU A 45 -4.75 -2.64 5.36
CA LEU A 45 -4.61 -1.51 6.28
C LEU A 45 -3.77 -0.43 5.63
N TRP A 46 -4.37 0.74 5.40
CA TRP A 46 -3.72 1.86 4.72
C TRP A 46 -3.00 2.79 5.71
N TYR A 47 -1.84 3.30 5.31
CA TYR A 47 -1.20 4.43 5.98
C TYR A 47 -1.90 5.74 5.61
N ASP A 48 -1.86 6.74 6.51
CA ASP A 48 -2.47 8.05 6.27
C ASP A 48 -1.75 8.76 5.11
N PRO A 49 -2.40 9.02 3.96
CA PRO A 49 -1.76 9.64 2.81
C PRO A 49 -1.52 11.15 2.99
N ILE A 50 -2.16 11.78 3.98
CA ILE A 50 -2.07 13.22 4.24
C ILE A 50 -1.00 13.49 5.28
N ASN A 51 -1.02 12.77 6.41
CA ASN A 51 -0.12 13.02 7.54
C ASN A 51 0.88 11.89 7.78
N GLY A 52 0.72 10.74 7.15
CA GLY A 52 1.55 9.56 7.33
C GLY A 52 2.52 9.30 6.18
N MET A 53 2.65 10.24 5.24
CA MET A 53 3.49 10.11 4.07
C MET A 53 4.37 11.33 3.85
N ASN A 54 5.55 11.10 3.28
CA ASN A 54 6.44 12.14 2.80
C ASN A 54 7.03 11.70 1.46
N VAL A 55 7.14 12.61 0.50
CA VAL A 55 7.80 12.37 -0.79
C VAL A 55 8.99 13.30 -0.90
N HIS A 56 10.18 12.73 -0.95
CA HIS A 56 11.39 13.53 -1.07
C HIS A 56 11.39 14.28 -2.42
N SER A 57 11.48 15.61 -2.37
CA SER A 57 11.32 16.48 -3.55
C SER A 57 12.30 16.16 -4.69
N THR A 58 13.57 15.91 -4.37
CA THR A 58 14.65 15.59 -5.32
C THR A 58 14.65 14.14 -5.81
N TYR A 59 14.69 13.17 -4.89
CA TYR A 59 14.88 11.75 -5.25
C TYR A 59 13.58 10.99 -5.50
N LYS A 60 12.43 11.61 -5.23
CA LYS A 60 11.10 10.99 -5.33
C LYS A 60 10.94 9.71 -4.50
N ILE A 61 11.76 9.56 -3.46
CA ILE A 61 11.61 8.48 -2.47
C ILE A 61 10.35 8.78 -1.66
N VAL A 62 9.51 7.76 -1.54
CA VAL A 62 8.30 7.82 -0.70
C VAL A 62 8.62 7.20 0.65
N ASP A 63 8.28 7.91 1.71
CA ASP A 63 8.35 7.45 3.09
C ASP A 63 6.95 7.33 3.67
N VAL A 64 6.73 6.25 4.44
CA VAL A 64 5.50 6.02 5.20
C VAL A 64 5.79 5.97 6.69
N HIS A 65 4.89 6.53 7.49
CA HIS A 65 4.98 6.51 8.94
C HIS A 65 4.21 5.31 9.50
N GLN A 66 4.91 4.34 10.09
CA GLN A 66 4.33 3.03 10.43
C GLN A 66 3.19 3.10 11.47
N ASN A 67 3.17 4.13 12.33
CA ASN A 67 2.12 4.32 13.35
C ASN A 67 0.96 5.23 12.91
N ARG A 68 0.94 5.74 11.66
CA ARG A 68 -0.11 6.63 11.16
C ARG A 68 -0.98 5.91 10.15
N LEU A 69 -2.10 5.37 10.62
CA LEU A 69 -3.07 4.67 9.80
C LEU A 69 -4.16 5.61 9.28
N TYR A 70 -4.64 5.33 8.07
CA TYR A 70 -5.77 6.03 7.49
C TYR A 70 -7.05 5.66 8.24
N LYS A 71 -7.72 6.67 8.79
CA LYS A 71 -8.89 6.47 9.69
C LYS A 71 -10.20 6.20 8.95
N LYS A 72 -10.28 6.47 7.64
CA LYS A 72 -11.50 6.19 6.88
C LYS A 72 -11.55 4.71 6.55
N PHE A 73 -12.72 4.11 6.73
CA PHE A 73 -12.94 2.71 6.42
C PHE A 73 -13.12 2.52 4.92
N ASP A 74 -12.02 2.22 4.23
CA ASP A 74 -11.98 1.81 2.83
C ASP A 74 -10.88 0.74 2.61
N PRO A 75 -11.08 -0.48 3.13
CA PRO A 75 -9.99 -1.46 3.24
C PRO A 75 -9.86 -2.36 2.00
N PHE A 76 -10.81 -2.33 1.06
CA PHE A 76 -10.83 -3.28 -0.06
C PHE A 76 -10.34 -2.65 -1.34
N VAL A 77 -9.42 -3.34 -2.03
CA VAL A 77 -9.00 -3.00 -3.40
C VAL A 77 -9.04 -4.24 -4.28
N LEU A 78 -9.31 -4.08 -5.57
CA LEU A 78 -9.15 -5.16 -6.54
C LEU A 78 -7.69 -5.60 -6.58
N ALA A 79 -7.43 -6.91 -6.49
CA ALA A 79 -6.07 -7.44 -6.56
C ALA A 79 -5.33 -6.98 -7.83
N GLN A 80 -6.06 -6.78 -8.94
CA GLN A 80 -5.51 -6.30 -10.21
C GLN A 80 -5.00 -4.85 -10.16
N GLN A 81 -5.49 -4.03 -9.23
CA GLN A 81 -5.08 -2.63 -9.07
C GLN A 81 -3.92 -2.48 -8.07
N ALA A 82 -3.59 -3.54 -7.34
CA ALA A 82 -2.55 -3.54 -6.31
C ALA A 82 -1.15 -3.75 -6.92
N ILE A 83 -0.21 -2.92 -6.51
CA ILE A 83 1.22 -3.02 -6.82
C ILE A 83 1.94 -3.52 -5.57
N GLN A 84 2.79 -4.55 -5.70
CA GLN A 84 3.57 -5.04 -4.57
C GLN A 84 4.73 -4.07 -4.27
N VAL A 85 4.85 -3.70 -3.00
CA VAL A 85 5.95 -2.88 -2.48
C VAL A 85 6.56 -3.55 -1.26
N TYR A 86 7.80 -3.19 -0.92
CA TYR A 86 8.38 -3.51 0.38
C TYR A 86 8.72 -2.23 1.15
N TYR A 87 8.66 -2.33 2.47
CA TYR A 87 9.02 -1.26 3.38
C TYR A 87 10.39 -1.54 3.99
N SER A 88 11.30 -0.57 3.86
CA SER A 88 12.65 -0.64 4.43
C SER A 88 12.81 0.37 5.55
N LYS A 89 13.28 -0.09 6.71
CA LYS A 89 13.69 0.81 7.79
C LYS A 89 14.97 1.54 7.40
N TYR A 90 15.10 2.77 7.88
CA TYR A 90 16.35 3.50 7.74
C TYR A 90 17.43 2.89 8.65
N PRO A 91 18.69 2.82 8.19
CA PRO A 91 19.80 2.34 9.01
C PRO A 91 20.24 3.35 10.09
N SER A 92 19.74 4.59 10.07
CA SER A 92 20.13 5.64 11.03
C SER A 92 19.51 5.42 12.41
N LEU A 93 20.31 5.64 13.46
CA LEU A 93 19.90 5.59 14.87
C LEU A 93 19.24 6.90 15.35
N GLU A 94 19.04 7.87 14.46
CA GLU A 94 18.35 9.11 14.80
C GLU A 94 16.87 8.82 15.09
N LYS A 95 16.41 9.31 16.25
CA LYS A 95 15.07 9.01 16.78
C LYS A 95 13.95 9.54 15.87
N ASP A 96 14.23 10.55 15.07
CA ASP A 96 13.26 11.18 14.16
C ASP A 96 12.87 10.28 12.97
N LYS A 97 13.71 9.30 12.60
CA LYS A 97 13.46 8.39 11.46
C LYS A 97 13.02 6.98 11.84
N ILE A 98 12.96 6.66 13.14
CA ILE A 98 12.65 5.30 13.60
C ILE A 98 11.26 4.82 13.18
N ASP A 99 10.31 5.77 13.10
CA ASP A 99 8.92 5.50 12.74
C ASP A 99 8.67 5.55 11.22
N TRP A 100 9.63 6.08 10.45
CA TRP A 100 9.53 6.21 8.99
C TRP A 100 10.16 5.02 8.28
N MET A 101 9.53 4.58 7.20
CA MET A 101 10.02 3.51 6.33
C MET A 101 10.01 3.97 4.88
N ALA A 102 11.12 3.76 4.18
CA ALA A 102 11.20 3.98 2.75
C ALA A 102 10.37 2.92 2.02
N VAL A 103 9.59 3.34 1.03
CA VAL A 103 8.84 2.46 0.15
C VAL A 103 9.68 2.14 -1.08
N CYS A 104 9.67 0.87 -1.47
CA CYS A 104 10.33 0.41 -2.68
C CYS A 104 9.36 -0.44 -3.49
N GLU A 105 9.04 0.01 -4.71
CA GLU A 105 8.25 -0.80 -5.65
C GLU A 105 9.02 -2.06 -6.05
N THR A 106 8.35 -3.20 -5.98
CA THR A 106 8.93 -4.47 -6.46
C THR A 106 8.50 -4.71 -7.89
N LYS A 107 9.46 -5.02 -8.77
CA LYS A 107 9.14 -5.50 -10.10
C LYS A 107 8.64 -6.93 -10.01
N SER A 108 7.57 -7.22 -10.76
CA SER A 108 7.13 -8.59 -10.98
C SER A 108 8.31 -9.43 -11.49
N ARG A 109 8.56 -10.57 -10.84
CA ARG A 109 9.51 -11.57 -11.34
C ARG A 109 8.79 -12.33 -12.45
N ARG A 110 9.12 -12.02 -13.71
CA ARG A 110 8.80 -12.86 -14.87
C ARG A 110 9.82 -13.97 -14.99
#